data_AF-A0A7J3X5R6-F1
#
_entry.id   AF-A0A7J3X5R6-F1
#
_cell.length_a   1.000
_cell.length_b   1.000
_cell.length_c   1.000
_cell.angle_alpha   90.00
_cell.angle_beta   90.00
_cell.angle_gamma   90.00
#
_symmetry.space_group_name_H-M   'P 1'
#
loop_
_entity.id
_entity.type
_entity.pdbx_description
1 polymer ?
#
loop_
_entity_poly.entity_id
_entity_poly.type
_entity_poly.pdbx_seq_one_letter_code
_entity_poly.pdbx_strand_id
1 'polypeptide(L)'
;MLPNDPLRRVLYIDLSSKKYWVEDRGDVFEEYLGGTGAALKLLEEELPRGADPLSPDNVIVFAVGPLNALFPTASKTVALFKSPHTGNLGESHAGGRSAIAIRLAGYGAIVIKGASEKPVWVSVHGGKVYFRDARALWGMTSSHTVGRILREVEPGSGIRTIMRIGRAGEKLVSYACVTTETYRHFGRLGLGAVFGSKKLKALVVSGRGSLPVADRRVYREVYDSIYRLLTESPLMRKYHEIGTPINVLHLNELGALPSLNLQQARLETAEKISGEYLAQNYLGRRVSCAHCPVACIHLAALREPYEEEPYFYKTTFIGYDYEPIYALGSMLGAREPEGMLRLLDAVEAYGLDAMSTGVVLAWATEAYSRGLITKEDLAGVELRWGDYEAYIQAVRNIVEQPTDLYRAMARGVAHAAEKYGGREFALAFGGNEMAGYHTGPAAHLNYAFGARHSHLDSAGYSLDQKTIGKTPPAEELPQKLVEEESWRQVLTSLVVCLFAREVYKPDIVSSALRAAGFELGPDDLAKLGRRILANKYRLKLELGFKPEGVSFPQRIFETPTPHGKLDPAYMERAKTAYVELLLRLVEEAQKGY
;
A
#
# COMPACT_ATOMS: atom_id res chain seq x y z
N MET A 1 -9.95 18.22 20.76
CA MET A 1 -10.95 17.54 19.91
C MET A 1 -12.34 18.04 20.31
N LEU A 2 -13.31 18.09 19.38
CA LEU A 2 -14.69 18.47 19.76
C LEU A 2 -15.33 17.34 20.62
N PRO A 3 -16.02 17.66 21.74
CA PRO A 3 -16.54 16.64 22.66
C PRO A 3 -17.48 15.60 22.03
N ASN A 4 -18.27 16.01 21.03
CA ASN A 4 -19.26 15.18 20.35
C ASN A 4 -18.78 14.63 18.99
N ASP A 5 -17.48 14.74 18.68
CA ASP A 5 -16.95 14.20 17.44
C ASP A 5 -16.95 12.66 17.49
N PRO A 6 -17.60 11.94 16.54
CA PRO A 6 -17.58 10.48 16.53
C PRO A 6 -16.20 9.86 16.26
N LEU A 7 -15.16 10.66 15.99
CA LEU A 7 -13.78 10.21 15.80
C LEU A 7 -13.30 9.43 17.01
N ARG A 8 -13.69 9.86 18.20
CA ARG A 8 -13.34 9.20 19.46
C ARG A 8 -13.85 7.77 19.60
N ARG A 9 -14.83 7.35 18.78
CA ARG A 9 -15.46 6.04 18.92
C ARG A 9 -14.70 4.97 18.15
N VAL A 10 -14.34 3.89 18.85
CA VAL A 10 -13.67 2.72 18.27
C VAL A 10 -14.66 1.55 18.26
N LEU A 11 -14.88 0.97 17.09
CA LEU A 11 -15.70 -0.22 16.94
C LEU A 11 -14.82 -1.47 17.08
N TYR A 12 -15.09 -2.28 18.09
CA TYR A 12 -14.44 -3.57 18.28
C TYR A 12 -15.30 -4.69 17.70
N ILE A 13 -14.68 -5.61 16.98
CA ILE A 13 -15.33 -6.77 16.34
C ILE A 13 -14.52 -8.01 16.68
N ASP A 14 -15.13 -8.95 17.39
CA ASP A 14 -14.56 -10.27 17.66
C ASP A 14 -15.24 -11.32 16.77
N LEU A 15 -14.48 -11.87 15.84
CA LEU A 15 -14.95 -12.87 14.88
C LEU A 15 -15.17 -14.25 15.50
N SER A 16 -14.46 -14.57 16.59
CA SER A 16 -14.58 -15.85 17.29
C SER A 16 -15.92 -15.92 18.02
N SER A 17 -16.24 -14.89 18.82
CA SER A 17 -17.49 -14.82 19.58
C SER A 17 -18.66 -14.21 18.81
N LYS A 18 -18.41 -13.63 17.63
CA LYS A 18 -19.37 -12.85 16.81
C LYS A 18 -20.02 -11.74 17.60
N LYS A 19 -19.22 -11.06 18.43
CA LYS A 19 -19.64 -9.90 19.24
C LYS A 19 -19.00 -8.64 18.70
N TYR A 20 -19.67 -7.52 18.96
CA TYR A 20 -19.11 -6.19 18.73
C TYR A 20 -19.51 -5.26 19.87
N TRP A 21 -18.69 -4.27 20.12
CA TRP A 21 -18.95 -3.19 21.07
C TRP A 21 -18.25 -1.92 20.62
N VAL A 22 -18.61 -0.79 21.21
CA VAL A 22 -18.04 0.51 20.88
C VAL A 22 -17.46 1.10 22.15
N GLU A 23 -16.21 1.54 22.08
CA GLU A 23 -15.54 2.24 23.17
C GLU A 23 -15.29 3.70 22.80
N ASP A 24 -15.30 4.55 23.81
CA ASP A 24 -14.83 5.92 23.71
C ASP A 24 -13.33 5.93 23.99
N ARG A 25 -12.54 6.23 22.96
CA ARG A 25 -11.08 6.33 23.00
C ARG A 25 -10.61 7.74 22.66
N GLY A 26 -11.28 8.75 23.20
CA GLY A 26 -10.87 10.15 23.01
C GLY A 26 -9.40 10.40 23.38
N ASP A 27 -8.89 9.68 24.38
CA ASP A 27 -7.48 9.65 24.78
C ASP A 27 -6.55 9.39 23.58
N VAL A 28 -6.85 8.38 22.77
CA VAL A 28 -6.02 8.00 21.62
C VAL A 28 -6.04 9.08 20.54
N PHE A 29 -7.22 9.60 20.20
CA PHE A 29 -7.34 10.56 19.09
C PHE A 29 -6.86 11.96 19.47
N GLU A 30 -6.96 12.36 20.74
CA GLU A 30 -6.39 13.62 21.22
C GLU A 30 -4.87 13.57 21.25
N GLU A 31 -4.27 12.44 21.66
CA GLU A 31 -2.82 12.30 21.73
C GLU A 31 -2.17 11.98 20.37
N TYR A 32 -2.84 11.20 19.51
CA TYR A 32 -2.26 10.67 18.27
C TYR A 32 -2.96 11.12 16.98
N LEU A 33 -3.89 12.09 17.05
CA LEU A 33 -4.73 12.64 15.96
C LEU A 33 -5.72 11.64 15.32
N GLY A 34 -5.26 10.47 14.90
CA GLY A 34 -6.02 9.53 14.08
C GLY A 34 -5.12 8.70 13.18
N GLY A 35 -5.70 8.06 12.16
CA GLY A 35 -4.94 7.39 11.10
C GLY A 35 -3.82 6.50 11.62
N THR A 36 -2.60 6.64 11.09
CA THR A 36 -1.43 5.86 11.52
C THR A 36 -1.18 5.96 13.03
N GLY A 37 -1.21 7.17 13.62
CA GLY A 37 -0.96 7.36 15.05
C GLY A 37 -1.96 6.61 15.93
N ALA A 38 -3.26 6.80 15.70
CA ALA A 38 -4.30 6.11 16.48
C ALA A 38 -4.28 4.59 16.24
N ALA A 39 -4.11 4.16 14.98
CA ALA A 39 -4.03 2.74 14.66
C ALA A 39 -2.82 2.06 15.32
N LEU A 40 -1.69 2.78 15.44
CA LEU A 40 -0.49 2.27 16.07
C LEU A 40 -0.71 2.04 17.56
N LYS A 41 -1.30 3.02 18.25
CA LYS A 41 -1.62 2.93 19.67
C LYS A 41 -2.62 1.81 19.98
N LEU A 42 -3.69 1.71 19.19
CA LEU A 42 -4.66 0.63 19.32
C LEU A 42 -4.04 -0.74 19.02
N LEU A 43 -3.22 -0.86 17.98
CA LEU A 43 -2.52 -2.12 17.69
C LEU A 43 -1.58 -2.49 18.84
N GLU A 44 -0.85 -1.52 19.38
CA GLU A 44 0.06 -1.72 20.50
C GLU A 44 -0.63 -2.31 21.73
N GLU A 45 -1.82 -1.81 22.06
CA GLU A 45 -2.61 -2.26 23.21
C GLU A 45 -3.25 -3.64 22.98
N GLU A 46 -3.68 -3.91 21.75
CA GLU A 46 -4.52 -5.07 21.45
C GLU A 46 -3.74 -6.29 20.95
N LEU A 47 -2.56 -6.11 20.34
CA LEU A 47 -1.76 -7.16 19.73
C LEU A 47 -0.79 -7.79 20.74
N PRO A 48 -0.94 -9.09 21.09
CA PRO A 48 0.07 -9.80 21.84
C PRO A 48 1.39 -9.82 21.07
N ARG A 49 2.52 -9.44 21.69
CA ARG A 49 3.82 -9.31 21.00
C ARG A 49 4.29 -10.62 20.35
N GLY A 50 4.00 -11.75 21.00
CA GLY A 50 4.29 -13.10 20.50
C GLY A 50 3.28 -13.66 19.50
N ALA A 51 2.23 -12.92 19.11
CA ALA A 51 1.21 -13.42 18.20
C ALA A 51 1.82 -13.85 16.85
N ASP A 52 1.44 -15.04 16.37
CA ASP A 52 1.74 -15.43 15.00
C ASP A 52 0.90 -14.58 14.02
N PRO A 53 1.47 -14.04 12.92
CA PRO A 53 0.76 -13.16 12.00
C PRO A 53 -0.51 -13.75 11.37
N LEU A 54 -0.64 -15.08 11.29
CA LEU A 54 -1.82 -15.76 10.73
C LEU A 54 -2.73 -16.35 11.82
N SER A 55 -2.38 -16.20 13.10
CA SER A 55 -3.21 -16.67 14.21
C SER A 55 -4.45 -15.79 14.48
N PRO A 56 -5.45 -16.31 15.21
CA PRO A 56 -6.57 -15.52 15.73
C PRO A 56 -6.15 -14.33 16.60
N ASP A 57 -4.97 -14.39 17.23
CA ASP A 57 -4.44 -13.36 18.12
C ASP A 57 -3.90 -12.12 17.38
N ASN A 58 -3.58 -12.24 16.08
CA ASN A 58 -3.25 -11.06 15.30
C ASN A 58 -4.45 -10.11 15.25
N VAL A 59 -4.19 -8.80 15.23
CA VAL A 59 -5.22 -7.76 15.27
C VAL A 59 -5.13 -6.95 13.98
N ILE A 60 -6.30 -6.59 13.44
CA ILE A 60 -6.39 -5.63 12.32
C ILE A 60 -7.01 -4.35 12.86
N VAL A 61 -6.33 -3.23 12.70
CA VAL A 61 -6.85 -1.91 13.05
C VAL A 61 -7.00 -1.08 11.79
N PHE A 62 -8.25 -0.80 11.40
CA PHE A 62 -8.55 0.23 10.41
C PHE A 62 -8.76 1.55 11.11
N ALA A 63 -8.09 2.63 10.69
CA ALA A 63 -8.31 3.95 11.26
C ALA A 63 -8.44 5.05 10.21
N VAL A 64 -9.23 6.06 10.59
CA VAL A 64 -9.43 7.32 9.87
C VAL A 64 -8.90 8.47 10.73
N GLY A 65 -8.75 9.64 10.12
CA GLY A 65 -8.22 10.85 10.73
C GLY A 65 -9.26 11.96 10.85
N PRO A 66 -8.91 13.05 11.56
CA PRO A 66 -9.83 14.13 11.89
C PRO A 66 -10.31 14.90 10.65
N LEU A 67 -9.53 14.90 9.56
CA LEU A 67 -9.85 15.63 8.33
C LEU A 67 -10.76 14.84 7.36
N ASN A 68 -10.95 13.54 7.56
CA ASN A 68 -11.79 12.75 6.67
C ASN A 68 -13.24 13.25 6.69
N ALA A 69 -13.85 13.28 5.51
CA ALA A 69 -15.19 13.82 5.26
C ALA A 69 -15.36 15.34 5.51
N LEU A 70 -14.30 16.04 5.96
CA LEU A 70 -14.27 17.49 6.09
C LEU A 70 -13.48 18.15 4.96
N PHE A 71 -12.29 17.66 4.64
CA PHE A 71 -11.40 18.34 3.68
C PHE A 71 -11.10 17.50 2.42
N PRO A 72 -10.86 18.16 1.26
CA PRO A 72 -10.57 17.46 0.01
C PRO A 72 -9.28 16.63 0.12
N THR A 73 -9.22 15.46 -0.52
CA THR A 73 -8.07 14.53 -0.53
C THR A 73 -7.72 13.86 0.81
N ALA A 74 -8.34 14.25 1.93
CA ALA A 74 -8.39 13.47 3.17
C ALA A 74 -9.29 12.25 2.97
N SER A 75 -8.76 11.26 2.27
CA SER A 75 -9.54 10.21 1.59
C SER A 75 -9.01 8.80 1.84
N LYS A 76 -7.94 8.66 2.63
CA LYS A 76 -7.32 7.36 2.92
C LYS A 76 -7.87 6.77 4.22
N THR A 77 -7.83 5.45 4.29
CA THR A 77 -7.92 4.67 5.53
C THR A 77 -6.58 3.96 5.68
N VAL A 78 -6.06 3.90 6.90
CA VAL A 78 -4.90 3.09 7.22
C VAL A 78 -5.34 1.75 7.80
N ALA A 79 -4.60 0.69 7.55
CA ALA A 79 -4.73 -0.61 8.19
C ALA A 79 -3.40 -1.00 8.85
N LEU A 80 -3.39 -1.22 10.16
CA LEU A 80 -2.24 -1.73 10.91
C LEU A 80 -2.51 -3.15 11.42
N PHE A 81 -1.49 -4.00 11.37
CA PHE A 81 -1.53 -5.42 11.72
C PHE A 81 -0.11 -5.98 11.88
N LYS A 82 0.06 -7.22 12.38
CA LYS A 82 1.34 -7.93 12.22
C LYS A 82 1.40 -8.57 10.84
N SER A 83 2.38 -8.20 10.03
CA SER A 83 2.55 -8.62 8.64
C SER A 83 2.95 -10.10 8.54
N PRO A 84 2.18 -10.95 7.83
CA PRO A 84 2.61 -12.32 7.53
C PRO A 84 3.71 -12.38 6.45
N HIS A 85 3.96 -11.28 5.75
CA HIS A 85 4.99 -11.20 4.72
C HIS A 85 6.38 -10.92 5.30
N THR A 86 6.47 -9.96 6.21
CA THR A 86 7.74 -9.50 6.80
C THR A 86 7.94 -9.99 8.24
N GLY A 87 6.90 -10.55 8.87
CA GLY A 87 6.91 -11.03 10.26
C GLY A 87 6.83 -9.93 11.32
N ASN A 88 6.88 -8.65 10.94
CA ASN A 88 6.90 -7.49 11.84
C ASN A 88 5.70 -6.54 11.60
N LEU A 89 5.82 -5.25 11.93
CA LEU A 89 4.73 -4.28 11.77
C LEU A 89 4.30 -4.13 10.30
N GLY A 90 3.03 -4.41 10.03
CA GLY A 90 2.37 -4.18 8.75
C GLY A 90 1.54 -2.91 8.79
N GLU A 91 1.75 -2.01 7.84
CA GLU A 91 0.89 -0.85 7.62
C GLU A 91 0.59 -0.68 6.13
N SER A 92 -0.70 -0.61 5.79
CA SER A 92 -1.19 -0.46 4.42
C SER A 92 -2.23 0.64 4.33
N HIS A 93 -2.37 1.26 3.16
CA HIS A 93 -3.24 2.42 2.96
C HIS A 93 -4.12 2.22 1.73
N ALA A 94 -5.42 2.49 1.86
CA ALA A 94 -6.35 2.46 0.74
C ALA A 94 -7.15 3.76 0.66
N GLY A 95 -7.47 4.16 -0.57
CA GLY A 95 -8.41 5.25 -0.85
C GLY A 95 -9.81 4.72 -1.21
N GLY A 96 -10.49 5.43 -2.11
CA GLY A 96 -11.84 5.09 -2.53
C GLY A 96 -12.87 5.74 -1.62
N ARG A 97 -13.77 4.94 -1.05
CA ARG A 97 -14.82 5.39 -0.13
C ARG A 97 -14.57 5.03 1.32
N SER A 98 -13.58 4.19 1.62
CA SER A 98 -13.39 3.57 2.93
C SER A 98 -13.35 4.59 4.06
N ALA A 99 -12.57 5.66 3.90
CA ALA A 99 -12.40 6.66 4.94
C ALA A 99 -13.70 7.37 5.28
N ILE A 100 -14.45 7.78 4.24
CA ILE A 100 -15.73 8.46 4.39
C ILE A 100 -16.78 7.51 4.96
N ALA A 101 -16.83 6.27 4.49
CA ALA A 101 -17.79 5.28 4.96
C ALA A 101 -17.61 4.96 6.46
N ILE A 102 -16.36 4.78 6.92
CA ILE A 102 -16.04 4.55 8.34
C ILE A 102 -16.37 5.80 9.16
N ARG A 103 -15.89 6.96 8.72
CA ARG A 103 -16.09 8.24 9.41
C ARG A 103 -17.58 8.59 9.58
N LEU A 104 -18.37 8.43 8.52
CA LEU A 104 -19.81 8.71 8.53
C LEU A 104 -20.64 7.55 9.11
N ALA A 105 -20.08 6.36 9.29
CA ALA A 105 -20.66 5.34 10.17
C ALA A 105 -20.48 5.71 11.65
N GLY A 106 -19.62 6.70 11.92
CA GLY A 106 -19.42 7.34 13.20
C GLY A 106 -18.35 6.65 14.02
N TYR A 107 -17.29 6.16 13.38
CA TYR A 107 -16.14 5.56 14.04
C TYR A 107 -14.85 6.25 13.57
N GLY A 108 -13.88 6.42 14.48
CA GLY A 108 -12.51 6.78 14.13
C GLY A 108 -11.63 5.57 13.84
N ALA A 109 -11.96 4.41 14.41
CA ALA A 109 -11.29 3.16 14.11
C ALA A 109 -12.21 1.94 14.22
N ILE A 110 -11.81 0.86 13.55
CA ILE A 110 -12.39 -0.48 13.64
C ILE A 110 -11.27 -1.46 14.00
N VAL A 111 -11.40 -2.13 15.14
CA VAL A 111 -10.47 -3.17 15.62
C VAL A 111 -11.11 -4.53 15.41
N ILE A 112 -10.43 -5.42 14.69
CA ILE A 112 -10.90 -6.78 14.41
C ILE A 112 -9.98 -7.80 15.06
N LYS A 113 -10.56 -8.67 15.89
CA LYS A 113 -9.88 -9.73 16.65
C LYS A 113 -10.50 -11.11 16.38
N GLY A 114 -9.80 -12.15 16.81
CA GLY A 114 -10.28 -13.52 16.70
C GLY A 114 -10.30 -14.05 15.27
N ALA A 115 -10.95 -15.19 15.08
CA ALA A 115 -11.14 -15.84 13.79
C ALA A 115 -12.47 -16.58 13.79
N SER A 116 -13.23 -16.50 12.70
CA SER A 116 -14.50 -17.22 12.58
C SER A 116 -14.27 -18.70 12.27
N GLU A 117 -15.10 -19.58 12.81
CA GLU A 117 -15.06 -21.02 12.51
C GLU A 117 -15.38 -21.34 11.04
N LYS A 118 -16.17 -20.50 10.39
CA LYS A 118 -16.53 -20.60 8.96
C LYS A 118 -16.30 -19.26 8.24
N PRO A 119 -16.15 -19.26 6.90
CA PRO A 119 -16.12 -18.03 6.12
C PRO A 119 -17.28 -17.10 6.44
N VAL A 120 -16.97 -15.85 6.77
CA VAL A 120 -17.94 -14.78 7.03
C VAL A 120 -17.59 -13.51 6.26
N TRP A 121 -18.58 -12.68 5.99
CA TRP A 121 -18.34 -11.26 5.77
C TRP A 121 -19.05 -10.46 6.86
N VAL A 122 -18.47 -9.34 7.23
CA VAL A 122 -19.00 -8.45 8.25
C VAL A 122 -19.58 -7.22 7.57
N SER A 123 -20.80 -6.83 7.94
CA SER A 123 -21.44 -5.61 7.44
C SER A 123 -21.75 -4.66 8.59
N VAL A 124 -21.36 -3.40 8.46
CA VAL A 124 -21.51 -2.34 9.45
C VAL A 124 -22.39 -1.25 8.86
N HIS A 125 -23.63 -1.16 9.33
CA HIS A 125 -24.58 -0.12 8.91
C HIS A 125 -25.70 0.08 9.93
N GLY A 126 -26.29 1.28 9.94
CA GLY A 126 -27.41 1.59 10.83
C GLY A 126 -27.07 1.44 12.32
N GLY A 127 -25.81 1.70 12.70
CA GLY A 127 -25.32 1.55 14.07
C GLY A 127 -25.20 0.10 14.56
N LYS A 128 -25.28 -0.89 13.67
CA LYS A 128 -25.18 -2.31 14.01
C LYS A 128 -24.11 -3.01 13.18
N VAL A 129 -23.62 -4.14 13.68
CA VAL A 129 -22.72 -5.06 12.98
C VAL A 129 -23.43 -6.38 12.72
N TYR A 130 -23.34 -6.87 11.49
CA TYR A 130 -23.94 -8.12 11.03
C TYR A 130 -22.85 -9.09 10.58
N PHE A 131 -22.86 -10.30 11.14
CA PHE A 131 -21.97 -11.39 10.73
C PHE A 131 -22.72 -12.29 9.74
N ARG A 132 -22.34 -12.24 8.46
CA ARG A 132 -23.01 -12.94 7.36
C ARG A 132 -22.22 -14.16 6.92
N ASP A 133 -22.89 -15.21 6.47
CA ASP A 133 -22.24 -16.45 6.01
C ASP A 133 -21.65 -16.26 4.61
N ALA A 134 -20.33 -16.41 4.47
CA ALA A 134 -19.62 -16.21 3.22
C ALA A 134 -19.21 -17.52 2.51
N ARG A 135 -19.73 -18.69 2.93
CA ARG A 135 -19.32 -19.98 2.32
C ARG A 135 -19.56 -20.03 0.81
N ALA A 136 -20.63 -19.40 0.32
CA ALA A 136 -20.91 -19.31 -1.11
C ALA A 136 -19.93 -18.40 -1.87
N LEU A 137 -19.26 -17.46 -1.20
CA LEU A 137 -18.26 -16.56 -1.79
C LEU A 137 -16.84 -17.11 -1.67
N TRP A 138 -16.61 -18.04 -0.74
CA TRP A 138 -15.31 -18.64 -0.49
C TRP A 138 -14.92 -19.56 -1.65
N GLY A 139 -13.69 -19.43 -2.15
CA GLY A 139 -13.17 -20.16 -3.30
C GLY A 139 -13.50 -19.52 -4.66
N MET A 140 -14.35 -18.49 -4.70
CA MET A 140 -14.59 -17.73 -5.94
C MET A 140 -13.29 -17.09 -6.42
N THR A 141 -12.89 -17.42 -7.65
CA THR A 141 -11.62 -16.97 -8.23
C THR A 141 -11.52 -15.45 -8.31
N SER A 142 -12.55 -14.78 -8.83
CA SER A 142 -12.52 -13.34 -9.09
C SER A 142 -13.00 -12.51 -7.89
N SER A 143 -12.08 -11.71 -7.35
CA SER A 143 -12.36 -10.63 -6.40
C SER A 143 -13.43 -9.66 -6.93
N HIS A 144 -13.45 -9.37 -8.23
CA HIS A 144 -14.46 -8.49 -8.83
C HIS A 144 -15.87 -9.08 -8.72
N THR A 145 -16.03 -10.38 -8.98
CA THR A 145 -17.32 -11.09 -8.83
C THR A 145 -17.82 -11.01 -7.38
N VAL A 146 -16.96 -11.29 -6.40
CA VAL A 146 -17.30 -11.14 -4.97
C VAL A 146 -17.76 -9.71 -4.67
N GLY A 147 -17.03 -8.71 -5.18
CA GLY A 147 -17.38 -7.30 -5.01
C GLY A 147 -18.74 -6.93 -5.62
N ARG A 148 -19.07 -7.50 -6.78
CA ARG A 148 -20.37 -7.31 -7.44
C ARG A 148 -21.50 -7.92 -6.63
N ILE A 149 -21.35 -9.16 -6.16
CA ILE A 149 -22.36 -9.84 -5.34
C ILE A 149 -22.63 -9.03 -4.06
N LEU A 150 -21.58 -8.65 -3.33
CA LEU A 150 -21.72 -7.81 -2.13
C LEU A 150 -22.37 -6.47 -2.43
N ARG A 151 -22.12 -5.88 -3.61
CA ARG A 151 -22.78 -4.66 -4.05
C ARG A 151 -24.28 -4.85 -4.28
N GLU A 152 -24.72 -6.02 -4.73
CA GLU A 152 -26.14 -6.30 -4.99
C GLU A 152 -26.90 -6.61 -3.70
N VAL A 153 -26.27 -7.31 -2.73
CA VAL A 153 -26.97 -7.78 -1.51
C VAL A 153 -26.88 -6.85 -0.31
N GLU A 154 -25.86 -5.97 -0.23
CA GLU A 154 -25.68 -5.06 0.90
C GLU A 154 -26.29 -3.67 0.64
N PRO A 155 -26.85 -3.00 1.68
CA PRO A 155 -27.44 -1.68 1.55
C PRO A 155 -26.38 -0.57 1.40
N GLY A 156 -26.82 0.69 1.36
CA GLY A 156 -25.91 1.84 1.33
C GLY A 156 -25.27 2.09 -0.04
N SER A 157 -26.00 1.86 -1.14
CA SER A 157 -25.49 2.13 -2.49
C SER A 157 -24.97 3.57 -2.61
N GLY A 158 -23.85 3.74 -3.32
CA GLY A 158 -23.16 5.02 -3.49
C GLY A 158 -22.31 5.49 -2.30
N ILE A 159 -22.62 5.07 -1.07
CA ILE A 159 -21.96 5.53 0.16
C ILE A 159 -21.19 4.43 0.91
N ARG A 160 -21.48 3.15 0.64
CA ARG A 160 -20.78 2.04 1.27
C ARG A 160 -19.35 1.93 0.75
N THR A 161 -18.50 1.33 1.58
CA THR A 161 -17.25 0.73 1.14
C THR A 161 -17.32 -0.79 1.22
N ILE A 162 -16.64 -1.48 0.30
CA ILE A 162 -16.49 -2.94 0.33
C ILE A 162 -14.99 -3.25 0.29
N MET A 163 -14.47 -3.78 1.40
CA MET A 163 -13.09 -4.27 1.54
C MET A 163 -13.11 -5.78 1.55
N ARG A 164 -12.47 -6.46 0.59
CA ARG A 164 -12.58 -7.91 0.41
C ARG A 164 -11.28 -8.55 -0.05
N ILE A 165 -11.18 -9.86 0.14
CA ILE A 165 -10.07 -10.67 -0.37
C ILE A 165 -10.48 -11.49 -1.58
N GLY A 166 -9.53 -11.68 -2.49
CA GLY A 166 -9.57 -12.73 -3.51
C GLY A 166 -9.08 -14.07 -2.95
N ARG A 167 -8.92 -15.04 -3.85
CA ARG A 167 -8.48 -16.41 -3.52
C ARG A 167 -7.05 -16.45 -2.96
N ALA A 168 -6.20 -15.48 -3.29
CA ALA A 168 -4.86 -15.36 -2.70
C ALA A 168 -4.91 -15.18 -1.17
N GLY A 169 -5.85 -14.39 -0.67
CA GLY A 169 -6.06 -14.22 0.77
C GLY A 169 -6.54 -15.52 1.41
N GLU A 170 -7.49 -16.22 0.78
CA GLU A 170 -7.99 -17.52 1.27
C GLU A 170 -6.91 -18.60 1.32
N LYS A 171 -5.93 -18.52 0.41
CA LYS A 171 -4.76 -19.39 0.30
C LYS A 171 -3.55 -18.91 1.09
N LEU A 172 -3.71 -17.85 1.88
CA LEU A 172 -2.68 -17.30 2.76
C LEU A 172 -1.37 -16.94 2.04
N VAL A 173 -1.46 -16.50 0.77
CA VAL A 173 -0.30 -15.93 0.06
C VAL A 173 0.17 -14.72 0.86
N SER A 174 1.43 -14.71 1.29
CA SER A 174 1.91 -13.77 2.31
C SER A 174 1.77 -12.30 1.91
N TYR A 175 1.76 -12.00 0.60
CA TYR A 175 1.54 -10.67 0.02
C TYR A 175 0.16 -10.54 -0.66
N ALA A 176 -0.86 -11.27 -0.17
CA ALA A 176 -2.24 -11.07 -0.60
C ALA A 176 -2.77 -9.70 -0.15
N CYS A 177 -3.53 -9.05 -1.01
CA CYS A 177 -4.06 -7.71 -0.77
C CYS A 177 -5.54 -7.75 -0.34
N VAL A 178 -6.04 -6.61 0.15
CA VAL A 178 -7.49 -6.37 0.32
C VAL A 178 -7.94 -5.36 -0.72
N THR A 179 -8.78 -5.79 -1.66
CA THR A 179 -9.41 -4.93 -2.65
C THR A 179 -10.53 -4.12 -2.00
N THR A 180 -10.46 -2.80 -2.16
CA THR A 180 -11.44 -1.81 -1.71
C THR A 180 -12.17 -1.25 -2.93
N GLU A 181 -13.51 -1.26 -2.89
CA GLU A 181 -14.36 -0.92 -4.04
C GLU A 181 -14.06 -1.81 -5.24
N THR A 182 -13.74 -1.30 -6.43
CA THR A 182 -13.34 -2.16 -7.56
C THR A 182 -11.82 -2.15 -7.78
N TYR A 183 -11.15 -1.00 -7.59
CA TYR A 183 -9.80 -0.75 -8.12
C TYR A 183 -8.80 -0.19 -7.10
N ARG A 184 -9.15 -0.13 -5.81
CA ARG A 184 -8.24 0.37 -4.76
C ARG A 184 -7.82 -0.78 -3.87
N HIS A 185 -6.68 -0.64 -3.21
CA HIS A 185 -6.06 -1.74 -2.50
C HIS A 185 -5.45 -1.27 -1.20
N PHE A 186 -5.61 -2.08 -0.15
CA PHE A 186 -4.56 -2.25 0.84
C PHE A 186 -3.58 -3.27 0.25
N GLY A 187 -2.63 -2.75 -0.54
CA GLY A 187 -1.88 -3.53 -1.52
C GLY A 187 -0.83 -4.45 -0.92
N ARG A 188 0.01 -3.92 -0.04
CA ARG A 188 1.26 -4.58 0.39
C ARG A 188 1.18 -5.17 1.79
N LEU A 189 2.19 -5.97 2.14
CA LEU A 189 2.44 -6.53 3.48
C LEU A 189 1.44 -7.60 3.96
N GLY A 190 0.49 -8.03 3.12
CA GLY A 190 -0.26 -9.26 3.40
C GLY A 190 -1.54 -9.11 4.21
N LEU A 191 -2.18 -7.94 4.23
CA LEU A 191 -3.47 -7.78 4.93
C LEU A 191 -4.52 -8.80 4.45
N GLY A 192 -4.48 -9.16 3.16
CA GLY A 192 -5.39 -10.16 2.59
C GLY A 192 -5.19 -11.55 3.18
N ALA A 193 -3.96 -11.94 3.52
CA ALA A 193 -3.69 -13.19 4.19
C ALA A 193 -4.19 -13.18 5.64
N VAL A 194 -4.10 -12.05 6.34
CA VAL A 194 -4.67 -11.90 7.69
C VAL A 194 -6.20 -11.97 7.66
N PHE A 195 -6.85 -11.36 6.66
CA PHE A 195 -8.29 -11.55 6.43
C PHE A 195 -8.63 -13.03 6.20
N GLY A 196 -7.85 -13.71 5.35
CA GLY A 196 -8.02 -15.11 5.04
C GLY A 196 -7.87 -16.04 6.24
N SER A 197 -6.85 -15.81 7.08
CA SER A 197 -6.59 -16.64 8.26
C SER A 197 -7.69 -16.53 9.32
N LYS A 198 -8.38 -15.38 9.35
CA LYS A 198 -9.55 -15.13 10.19
C LYS A 198 -10.87 -15.60 9.58
N LYS A 199 -10.83 -16.19 8.38
CA LYS A 199 -11.99 -16.54 7.54
C LYS A 199 -12.92 -15.34 7.28
N LEU A 200 -12.35 -14.13 7.23
CA LEU A 200 -13.06 -12.89 6.92
C LEU A 200 -12.95 -12.62 5.41
N LYS A 201 -14.01 -12.94 4.67
CA LYS A 201 -14.07 -12.74 3.22
C LYS A 201 -14.16 -11.26 2.84
N ALA A 202 -14.91 -10.48 3.62
CA ALA A 202 -15.07 -9.05 3.40
C ALA A 202 -15.54 -8.29 4.65
N LEU A 203 -15.25 -6.99 4.66
CA LEU A 203 -15.82 -5.98 5.54
C LEU A 203 -16.55 -4.93 4.69
N VAL A 204 -17.84 -4.76 4.94
CA VAL A 204 -18.68 -3.74 4.31
C VAL A 204 -19.04 -2.70 5.37
N VAL A 205 -18.84 -1.42 5.06
CA VAL A 205 -19.16 -0.34 5.99
C VAL A 205 -19.98 0.72 5.25
N SER A 206 -21.05 1.21 5.85
CA SER A 206 -21.80 2.34 5.32
C SER A 206 -22.35 3.22 6.43
N GLY A 207 -22.36 4.53 6.19
CA GLY A 207 -22.80 5.51 7.15
C GLY A 207 -23.30 6.79 6.49
N ARG A 208 -24.21 7.47 7.18
CA ARG A 208 -24.86 8.72 6.74
C ARG A 208 -24.81 9.79 7.83
N GLY A 209 -23.89 9.65 8.79
CA GLY A 209 -23.67 10.61 9.84
C GLY A 209 -23.28 11.98 9.27
N SER A 210 -23.41 13.01 10.10
CA SER A 210 -22.86 14.34 9.84
C SER A 210 -21.76 14.61 10.86
N LEU A 211 -20.81 15.48 10.51
CA LEU A 211 -19.68 15.82 11.36
C LEU A 211 -19.80 17.26 11.87
N PRO A 212 -19.44 17.51 13.14
CA PRO A 212 -19.34 18.86 13.64
C PRO A 212 -18.08 19.55 13.10
N VAL A 213 -18.12 20.89 13.04
CA VAL A 213 -16.95 21.76 12.82
C VAL A 213 -16.96 22.84 13.89
N ALA A 214 -15.78 23.31 14.30
CA ALA A 214 -15.64 24.29 15.38
C ALA A 214 -16.29 25.64 15.04
N ASP A 215 -16.02 26.15 13.84
CA ASP A 215 -16.58 27.37 13.28
C ASP A 215 -16.85 27.17 11.79
N ARG A 216 -18.10 27.39 11.35
CA ARG A 216 -18.53 27.15 9.96
C ARG A 216 -17.90 28.12 8.96
N ARG A 217 -17.65 29.37 9.36
CA ARG A 217 -17.03 30.38 8.50
C ARG A 217 -15.56 30.04 8.29
N VAL A 218 -14.83 29.82 9.38
CA VAL A 218 -13.41 29.43 9.33
C VAL A 218 -13.22 28.13 8.56
N TYR A 219 -14.08 27.13 8.81
CA TYR A 219 -14.07 25.88 8.04
C TYR A 219 -14.20 26.12 6.53
N ARG A 220 -15.16 26.96 6.11
CA ARG A 220 -15.38 27.25 4.69
C ARG A 220 -14.19 27.99 4.07
N GLU A 221 -13.62 28.96 4.77
CA GLU A 221 -12.43 29.69 4.30
C GLU A 221 -11.23 28.75 4.08
N VAL A 222 -10.97 27.84 5.03
CA VAL A 222 -9.88 26.86 4.91
C VAL A 222 -10.19 25.83 3.81
N TYR A 223 -11.43 25.35 3.72
CA TYR A 223 -11.85 24.44 2.67
C TYR A 223 -11.64 25.05 1.28
N ASP A 224 -12.10 26.28 1.06
CA ASP A 224 -12.01 26.98 -0.22
C ASP A 224 -10.55 27.25 -0.60
N SER A 225 -9.69 27.54 0.38
CA SER A 225 -8.24 27.68 0.16
C SER A 225 -7.61 26.37 -0.32
N ILE A 226 -7.86 25.26 0.38
CA ILE A 226 -7.34 23.93 0.01
C ILE A 226 -7.90 23.51 -1.36
N TYR A 227 -9.19 23.72 -1.60
CA TYR A 227 -9.85 23.38 -2.85
C TYR A 227 -9.21 24.12 -4.03
N ARG A 228 -9.05 25.46 -3.93
CA ARG A 228 -8.39 26.26 -4.96
C ARG A 228 -6.95 25.82 -5.22
N LEU A 229 -6.17 25.54 -4.17
CA LEU A 229 -4.81 25.00 -4.33
C LEU A 229 -4.81 23.67 -5.09
N LEU A 230 -5.81 22.81 -4.90
CA LEU A 230 -5.90 21.53 -5.61
C LEU A 230 -6.37 21.66 -7.06
N THR A 231 -7.25 22.62 -7.37
CA THR A 231 -7.89 22.72 -8.69
C THR A 231 -7.27 23.75 -9.61
N GLU A 232 -6.64 24.79 -9.08
CA GLU A 232 -6.12 25.94 -9.85
C GLU A 232 -4.59 25.94 -9.93
N SER A 233 -3.90 25.27 -9.00
CA SER A 233 -2.42 25.17 -9.03
C SER A 233 -1.93 24.01 -9.92
N PRO A 234 -0.69 24.06 -10.42
CA PRO A 234 -0.12 22.98 -11.21
C PRO A 234 0.19 21.70 -10.40
N LEU A 235 0.10 21.74 -9.06
CA LEU A 235 0.56 20.67 -8.17
C LEU A 235 -0.13 19.32 -8.45
N MET A 236 -1.42 19.35 -8.83
CA MET A 236 -2.21 18.14 -9.09
C MET A 236 -2.28 17.75 -10.57
N ARG A 237 -1.80 18.62 -11.47
CA ARG A 237 -2.01 18.51 -12.92
C ARG A 237 -1.50 17.18 -13.48
N LYS A 238 -0.27 16.78 -13.16
CA LYS A 238 0.31 15.51 -13.62
C LYS A 238 -0.51 14.29 -13.19
N TYR A 239 -1.05 14.30 -11.97
CA TYR A 239 -1.87 13.21 -11.45
C TYR A 239 -3.26 13.19 -12.08
N HIS A 240 -3.79 14.36 -12.46
CA HIS A 240 -5.06 14.49 -13.14
C HIS A 240 -4.97 14.03 -14.59
N GLU A 241 -3.99 14.50 -15.35
CA GLU A 241 -3.90 14.32 -16.80
C GLU A 241 -3.41 12.91 -17.19
N ILE A 242 -2.20 12.54 -16.77
CA ILE A 242 -1.55 11.27 -17.15
C ILE A 242 -1.59 10.23 -16.01
N GLY A 243 -1.77 10.70 -14.77
CA GLY A 243 -1.72 9.86 -13.59
C GLY A 243 -0.29 9.60 -13.12
N THR A 244 -0.15 8.70 -12.13
CA THR A 244 1.18 8.25 -11.70
C THR A 244 2.05 7.63 -12.81
N PRO A 245 1.49 6.97 -13.85
CA PRO A 245 2.27 6.41 -14.96
C PRO A 245 3.14 7.40 -15.76
N ILE A 246 2.97 8.72 -15.59
CA ILE A 246 3.91 9.72 -16.12
C ILE A 246 5.37 9.45 -15.72
N ASN A 247 5.57 8.72 -14.61
CA ASN A 247 6.90 8.35 -14.15
C ASN A 247 7.60 7.31 -15.03
N VAL A 248 6.89 6.56 -15.89
CA VAL A 248 7.51 5.48 -16.71
C VAL A 248 8.58 6.07 -17.63
N LEU A 249 8.21 7.02 -18.49
CA LEU A 249 9.16 7.65 -19.42
C LEU A 249 10.17 8.51 -18.69
N HIS A 250 9.73 9.31 -17.71
CA HIS A 250 10.63 10.15 -16.90
C HIS A 250 11.77 9.33 -16.27
N LEU A 251 11.46 8.18 -15.65
CA LEU A 251 12.49 7.33 -15.06
C LEU A 251 13.29 6.54 -16.09
N ASN A 252 12.68 6.17 -17.21
CA ASN A 252 13.39 5.53 -18.32
C ASN A 252 14.45 6.47 -18.91
N GLU A 253 14.11 7.73 -19.15
CA GLU A 253 15.01 8.78 -19.64
C GLU A 253 16.11 9.11 -18.64
N LEU A 254 15.79 9.06 -17.35
CA LEU A 254 16.74 9.25 -16.27
C LEU A 254 17.73 8.09 -16.11
N GLY A 255 17.38 6.89 -16.60
CA GLY A 255 18.15 5.66 -16.35
C GLY A 255 17.90 5.13 -14.94
N ALA A 256 16.64 5.17 -14.50
CA ALA A 256 16.20 4.79 -13.16
C ALA A 256 14.95 3.89 -13.15
N LEU A 257 14.52 3.38 -14.32
CA LEU A 257 13.38 2.44 -14.46
C LEU A 257 13.90 0.99 -14.41
N PRO A 258 13.76 0.28 -13.28
CA PRO A 258 14.19 -1.11 -13.20
C PRO A 258 13.45 -1.95 -14.23
N SER A 259 14.20 -2.70 -15.03
CA SER A 259 13.65 -3.53 -16.08
C SER A 259 14.39 -4.86 -16.14
N LEU A 260 13.67 -5.94 -16.50
CA LEU A 260 14.20 -7.31 -16.57
C LEU A 260 14.91 -7.73 -15.28
N ASN A 261 14.20 -7.73 -14.16
CA ASN A 261 14.76 -7.92 -12.81
C ASN A 261 15.95 -7.00 -12.44
N LEU A 262 15.85 -5.72 -12.84
CA LEU A 262 16.90 -4.70 -12.69
C LEU A 262 18.24 -5.07 -13.37
N GLN A 263 18.26 -6.01 -14.34
CA GLN A 263 19.45 -6.21 -15.19
C GLN A 263 19.81 -4.94 -15.97
N GLN A 264 18.83 -4.05 -16.16
CA GLN A 264 18.99 -2.75 -16.79
C GLN A 264 18.06 -1.72 -16.12
N ALA A 265 18.45 -0.44 -16.18
CA ALA A 265 17.70 0.68 -15.62
C ALA A 265 16.90 1.48 -16.68
N ARG A 266 16.75 0.88 -17.87
CA ARG A 266 15.95 1.37 -18.99
C ARG A 266 15.27 0.20 -19.69
N LEU A 267 14.13 0.43 -20.32
CA LEU A 267 13.47 -0.49 -21.23
C LEU A 267 13.32 0.20 -22.58
N GLU A 268 13.77 -0.46 -23.65
CA GLU A 268 13.64 0.04 -25.02
C GLU A 268 12.16 0.32 -25.39
N THR A 269 11.27 -0.57 -24.96
CA THR A 269 9.82 -0.51 -25.20
C THR A 269 9.04 0.29 -24.14
N ALA A 270 9.71 1.10 -23.29
CA ALA A 270 9.05 1.84 -22.21
C ALA A 270 7.91 2.75 -22.69
N GLU A 271 8.01 3.30 -23.90
CA GLU A 271 6.96 4.13 -24.51
C GLU A 271 5.62 3.37 -24.61
N LYS A 272 5.65 2.08 -24.97
CA LYS A 272 4.43 1.26 -25.17
C LYS A 272 3.64 1.01 -23.90
N ILE A 273 4.29 1.10 -22.74
CA ILE A 273 3.68 0.92 -21.42
C ILE A 273 3.60 2.24 -20.63
N SER A 274 3.92 3.37 -21.27
CA SER A 274 3.93 4.68 -20.65
C SER A 274 2.53 5.18 -20.29
N GLY A 275 2.46 6.14 -19.38
CA GLY A 275 1.21 6.81 -19.06
C GLY A 275 0.59 7.52 -20.24
N GLU A 276 1.42 8.16 -21.06
CA GLU A 276 1.05 8.88 -22.27
C GLU A 276 0.42 7.94 -23.29
N TYR A 277 1.07 6.81 -23.58
CA TYR A 277 0.56 5.82 -24.52
C TYR A 277 -0.75 5.19 -24.05
N LEU A 278 -0.84 4.83 -22.76
CA LEU A 278 -2.07 4.31 -22.17
C LEU A 278 -3.19 5.36 -22.16
N ALA A 279 -2.87 6.62 -21.85
CA ALA A 279 -3.84 7.72 -21.88
C ALA A 279 -4.42 7.95 -23.28
N GLN A 280 -3.58 7.88 -24.31
CA GLN A 280 -4.00 8.09 -25.70
C GLN A 280 -4.80 6.91 -26.27
N ASN A 281 -4.38 5.68 -25.98
CA ASN A 281 -4.89 4.49 -26.69
C ASN A 281 -5.86 3.63 -25.86
N TYR A 282 -5.77 3.70 -24.53
CA TYR A 282 -6.47 2.76 -23.64
C TYR A 282 -7.35 3.43 -22.58
N LEU A 283 -7.15 4.70 -22.22
CA LEU A 283 -7.92 5.35 -21.15
C LEU A 283 -9.40 5.41 -21.49
N GLY A 284 -10.20 4.57 -20.83
CA GLY A 284 -11.64 4.58 -20.99
C GLY A 284 -12.35 5.51 -20.00
N ARG A 285 -11.80 5.65 -18.78
CA ARG A 285 -12.40 6.50 -17.74
C ARG A 285 -11.39 6.90 -16.67
N ARG A 286 -11.63 8.08 -16.08
CA ARG A 286 -11.04 8.48 -14.80
C ARG A 286 -12.06 8.48 -13.68
N VAL A 287 -11.64 8.09 -12.48
CA VAL A 287 -12.45 8.15 -11.25
C VAL A 287 -11.67 8.78 -10.11
N SER A 288 -12.39 9.26 -9.08
CA SER A 288 -11.80 9.86 -7.89
C SER A 288 -12.07 9.03 -6.64
N CYS A 289 -11.22 9.20 -5.63
CA CYS A 289 -11.60 8.87 -4.26
C CYS A 289 -12.73 9.82 -3.82
N ALA A 290 -13.54 9.42 -2.84
CA ALA A 290 -14.59 10.28 -2.33
C ALA A 290 -14.00 11.62 -1.83
N HIS A 291 -14.68 12.73 -2.14
CA HIS A 291 -14.29 14.11 -1.80
C HIS A 291 -12.96 14.58 -2.42
N CYS A 292 -12.41 13.89 -3.42
CA CYS A 292 -11.18 14.30 -4.10
C CYS A 292 -11.49 14.92 -5.47
N PRO A 293 -11.10 16.20 -5.73
CA PRO A 293 -11.32 16.85 -7.03
C PRO A 293 -10.34 16.40 -8.12
N VAL A 294 -9.29 15.66 -7.76
CA VAL A 294 -8.16 15.36 -8.68
C VAL A 294 -8.47 14.26 -9.70
N ALA A 295 -9.34 13.30 -9.37
CA ALA A 295 -9.66 12.17 -10.26
C ALA A 295 -8.44 11.41 -10.85
N CYS A 296 -7.44 11.11 -10.01
CA CYS A 296 -6.17 10.50 -10.46
C CYS A 296 -6.24 9.02 -10.86
N ILE A 297 -7.38 8.33 -10.65
CA ILE A 297 -7.49 6.89 -10.88
C ILE A 297 -7.84 6.69 -12.35
N HIS A 298 -6.89 6.16 -13.12
CA HIS A 298 -7.04 5.90 -14.54
C HIS A 298 -7.43 4.44 -14.77
N LEU A 299 -8.44 4.23 -15.61
CA LEU A 299 -8.95 2.92 -15.97
C LEU A 299 -8.78 2.70 -17.47
N ALA A 300 -7.95 1.74 -17.84
CA ALA A 300 -7.80 1.29 -19.22
C ALA A 300 -9.05 0.51 -19.62
N ALA A 301 -9.58 0.72 -20.82
CA ALA A 301 -10.61 -0.08 -21.44
C ALA A 301 -9.95 -1.06 -22.42
N LEU A 302 -9.59 -2.25 -21.92
CA LEU A 302 -9.07 -3.32 -22.75
C LEU A 302 -10.22 -3.97 -23.50
N ARG A 303 -10.18 -3.94 -24.84
CA ARG A 303 -11.17 -4.56 -25.71
C ARG A 303 -10.58 -5.82 -26.33
N GLU A 304 -11.22 -6.94 -26.07
CA GLU A 304 -10.74 -8.26 -26.52
C GLU A 304 -11.83 -8.92 -27.36
N PRO A 305 -11.51 -9.42 -28.56
CA PRO A 305 -12.47 -10.18 -29.34
C PRO A 305 -12.83 -11.48 -28.61
N TYR A 306 -14.06 -11.96 -28.75
CA TYR A 306 -14.39 -13.33 -28.34
C TYR A 306 -13.65 -14.32 -29.26
N GLU A 307 -13.14 -15.42 -28.68
CA GLU A 307 -12.32 -16.41 -29.40
C GLU A 307 -13.00 -16.94 -30.68
N GLU A 308 -14.31 -17.17 -30.62
CA GLU A 308 -15.10 -17.74 -31.73
C GLU A 308 -15.96 -16.70 -32.47
N GLU A 309 -15.96 -15.44 -32.02
CA GLU A 309 -16.86 -14.39 -32.53
C GLU A 309 -16.11 -13.06 -32.76
N PRO A 310 -15.38 -12.91 -33.89
CA PRO A 310 -14.37 -11.84 -34.10
C PRO A 310 -14.93 -10.41 -34.17
N TYR A 311 -16.24 -10.23 -34.28
CA TYR A 311 -16.91 -8.92 -34.25
C TYR A 311 -17.49 -8.55 -32.89
N PHE A 312 -17.51 -9.49 -31.95
CA PHE A 312 -17.97 -9.27 -30.59
C PHE A 312 -16.77 -9.04 -29.68
N TYR A 313 -16.92 -8.13 -28.73
CA TYR A 313 -15.83 -7.74 -27.84
C TYR A 313 -16.27 -7.80 -26.38
N LYS A 314 -15.37 -8.29 -25.53
CA LYS A 314 -15.40 -8.06 -24.08
C LYS A 314 -14.59 -6.79 -23.80
N THR A 315 -15.18 -5.86 -23.05
CA THR A 315 -14.47 -4.68 -22.54
C THR A 315 -14.22 -4.84 -21.05
N THR A 316 -12.96 -4.86 -20.66
CA THR A 316 -12.53 -4.93 -19.26
C THR A 316 -11.94 -3.59 -18.85
N PHE A 317 -12.39 -3.04 -17.71
CA PHE A 317 -11.82 -1.82 -17.14
C PHE A 317 -10.76 -2.17 -16.10
N ILE A 318 -9.51 -1.77 -16.34
CA ILE A 318 -8.34 -2.17 -15.54
C ILE A 318 -7.67 -0.92 -14.97
N GLY A 319 -7.49 -0.89 -13.65
CA GLY A 319 -6.76 0.19 -13.01
C GLY A 319 -5.28 0.13 -13.35
N TYR A 320 -4.69 1.25 -13.76
CA TYR A 320 -3.26 1.32 -14.00
C TYR A 320 -2.64 2.51 -13.26
N ASP A 321 -1.59 2.20 -12.51
CA ASP A 321 -0.76 3.12 -11.75
C ASP A 321 0.70 2.77 -12.09
N TYR A 322 1.62 3.67 -11.79
CA TYR A 322 3.04 3.49 -12.11
C TYR A 322 3.65 2.21 -11.51
N GLU A 323 3.41 1.93 -10.23
CA GLU A 323 4.02 0.77 -9.55
C GLU A 323 3.57 -0.58 -10.13
N PRO A 324 2.27 -0.81 -10.39
CA PRO A 324 1.84 -2.00 -11.12
C PRO A 324 2.44 -2.11 -12.54
N ILE A 325 2.58 -1.00 -13.28
CA ILE A 325 3.23 -0.99 -14.61
C ILE A 325 4.72 -1.31 -14.50
N TYR A 326 5.41 -0.80 -13.48
CA TYR A 326 6.80 -1.16 -13.22
C TYR A 326 6.92 -2.68 -12.97
N ALA A 327 6.14 -3.19 -12.02
CA ALA A 327 6.32 -4.55 -11.52
C ALA A 327 5.85 -5.62 -12.52
N LEU A 328 4.72 -5.40 -13.20
CA LEU A 328 4.13 -6.36 -14.15
C LEU A 328 4.44 -5.99 -15.61
N GLY A 329 5.08 -4.85 -15.84
CA GLY A 329 5.50 -4.38 -17.16
C GLY A 329 7.02 -4.43 -17.30
N SER A 330 7.71 -3.37 -16.86
CA SER A 330 9.15 -3.21 -17.14
C SER A 330 10.01 -4.32 -16.54
N MET A 331 9.70 -4.75 -15.32
CA MET A 331 10.40 -5.86 -14.66
C MET A 331 10.28 -7.19 -15.39
N LEU A 332 9.20 -7.38 -16.18
CA LEU A 332 8.93 -8.61 -16.93
C LEU A 332 9.24 -8.47 -18.43
N GLY A 333 9.71 -7.31 -18.89
CA GLY A 333 10.10 -7.08 -20.27
C GLY A 333 8.93 -6.84 -21.23
N ALA A 334 7.92 -6.08 -20.78
CA ALA A 334 6.75 -5.74 -21.59
C ALA A 334 7.12 -5.15 -22.96
N ARG A 335 6.42 -5.61 -24.00
CA ARG A 335 6.60 -5.11 -25.38
C ARG A 335 5.37 -4.35 -25.89
N GLU A 336 4.21 -4.67 -25.33
CA GLU A 336 2.92 -4.10 -25.63
C GLU A 336 2.08 -3.97 -24.35
N PRO A 337 1.08 -3.08 -24.31
CA PRO A 337 0.23 -2.91 -23.14
C PRO A 337 -0.78 -4.04 -22.92
N GLU A 338 -1.24 -4.74 -23.96
CA GLU A 338 -2.35 -5.71 -23.89
C GLU A 338 -2.02 -6.87 -22.96
N GLY A 339 -0.90 -7.57 -23.18
CA GLY A 339 -0.41 -8.62 -22.28
C GLY A 339 -0.21 -8.13 -20.84
N MET A 340 0.36 -6.94 -20.66
CA MET A 340 0.54 -6.32 -19.33
C MET A 340 -0.79 -6.05 -18.62
N LEU A 341 -1.78 -5.52 -19.36
CA LEU A 341 -3.12 -5.26 -18.83
C LEU A 341 -3.84 -6.57 -18.46
N ARG A 342 -3.71 -7.63 -19.26
CA ARG A 342 -4.26 -8.96 -18.90
C ARG A 342 -3.65 -9.51 -17.61
N LEU A 343 -2.34 -9.37 -17.44
CA LEU A 343 -1.67 -9.79 -16.21
C LEU A 343 -2.10 -8.95 -15.01
N LEU A 344 -2.27 -7.64 -15.17
CA LEU A 344 -2.84 -6.76 -14.14
C LEU A 344 -4.24 -7.23 -13.71
N ASP A 345 -5.13 -7.52 -14.67
CA ASP A 345 -6.48 -8.03 -14.39
C ASP A 345 -6.44 -9.38 -13.66
N ALA A 346 -5.54 -10.29 -14.06
CA ALA A 346 -5.36 -11.58 -13.38
C ALA A 346 -4.92 -11.39 -11.92
N VAL A 347 -3.94 -10.53 -11.67
CA VAL A 347 -3.44 -10.20 -10.32
C VAL A 347 -4.54 -9.58 -9.45
N GLU A 348 -5.32 -8.63 -9.99
CA GLU A 348 -6.47 -8.03 -9.29
C GLU A 348 -7.56 -9.06 -8.99
N ALA A 349 -7.87 -9.94 -9.96
CA ALA A 349 -8.88 -10.98 -9.81
C ALA A 349 -8.53 -11.92 -8.65
N TYR A 350 -7.27 -12.36 -8.53
CA TYR A 350 -6.83 -13.23 -7.43
C TYR A 350 -6.65 -12.49 -6.10
N GLY A 351 -6.50 -11.16 -6.10
CA GLY A 351 -6.29 -10.34 -4.90
C GLY A 351 -4.86 -10.39 -4.38
N LEU A 352 -3.89 -10.22 -5.28
CA LEU A 352 -2.45 -10.19 -4.96
C LEU A 352 -1.89 -8.76 -4.93
N ASP A 353 -0.78 -8.53 -4.22
CA ASP A 353 0.05 -7.35 -4.40
C ASP A 353 0.76 -7.39 -5.76
N ALA A 354 0.39 -6.48 -6.67
CA ALA A 354 1.01 -6.38 -7.99
C ALA A 354 2.53 -6.18 -7.94
N MET A 355 3.04 -5.45 -6.94
CA MET A 355 4.47 -5.20 -6.81
C MET A 355 5.22 -6.47 -6.45
N SER A 356 4.83 -7.12 -5.35
CA SER A 356 5.45 -8.37 -4.92
C SER A 356 5.30 -9.48 -5.96
N THR A 357 4.13 -9.62 -6.59
CA THR A 357 3.94 -10.58 -7.68
C THR A 357 4.91 -10.34 -8.84
N GLY A 358 5.03 -9.10 -9.32
CA GLY A 358 5.92 -8.79 -10.43
C GLY A 358 7.39 -9.06 -10.14
N VAL A 359 7.86 -8.69 -8.96
CA VAL A 359 9.25 -8.93 -8.54
C VAL A 359 9.53 -10.42 -8.32
N VAL A 360 8.59 -11.17 -7.75
CA VAL A 360 8.69 -12.64 -7.61
C VAL A 360 8.76 -13.32 -8.98
N LEU A 361 7.92 -12.91 -9.93
CA LEU A 361 7.93 -13.44 -11.29
C LEU A 361 9.23 -13.08 -12.03
N ALA A 362 9.74 -11.86 -11.86
CA ALA A 362 10.99 -11.43 -12.47
C ALA A 362 12.18 -12.26 -11.94
N TRP A 363 12.25 -12.49 -10.63
CA TRP A 363 13.24 -13.41 -10.05
C TRP A 363 13.09 -14.83 -10.59
N ALA A 364 11.86 -15.36 -10.69
CA ALA A 364 11.63 -16.71 -11.19
C ALA A 364 12.06 -16.85 -12.67
N THR A 365 11.79 -15.85 -13.51
CA THR A 365 12.25 -15.85 -14.91
C THR A 365 13.77 -15.86 -15.00
N GLU A 366 14.46 -15.08 -14.17
CA GLU A 366 15.93 -15.08 -14.14
C GLU A 366 16.51 -16.35 -13.53
N ALA A 367 15.92 -16.86 -12.45
CA ALA A 367 16.34 -18.13 -11.83
C ALA A 367 16.19 -19.30 -12.82
N TYR A 368 15.11 -19.32 -13.60
CA TYR A 368 14.87 -20.32 -14.63
C TYR A 368 15.89 -20.19 -15.78
N SER A 369 16.14 -18.98 -16.27
CA SER A 369 17.13 -18.77 -17.34
C SER A 369 18.56 -19.10 -16.94
N ARG A 370 18.87 -19.02 -15.63
CA ARG A 370 20.15 -19.43 -15.04
C ARG A 370 20.20 -20.91 -14.62
N GLY A 371 19.10 -21.67 -14.77
CA GLY A 371 19.03 -23.08 -14.39
C GLY A 371 19.00 -23.35 -12.89
N LEU A 372 18.69 -22.34 -12.05
CA LEU A 372 18.52 -22.52 -10.60
C LEU A 372 17.19 -23.20 -10.25
N ILE A 373 16.19 -23.06 -11.12
CA ILE A 373 14.90 -23.76 -11.04
C ILE A 373 14.61 -24.43 -12.39
N THR A 374 13.83 -25.49 -12.37
CA THR A 374 13.50 -26.31 -13.54
C THR A 374 12.08 -26.08 -14.04
N LYS A 375 11.75 -26.62 -15.21
CA LYS A 375 10.38 -26.57 -15.76
C LYS A 375 9.42 -27.38 -14.89
N GLU A 376 9.91 -28.46 -14.30
CA GLU A 376 9.19 -29.30 -13.35
C GLU A 376 8.85 -28.54 -12.06
N ASP A 377 9.79 -27.76 -11.51
CA ASP A 377 9.53 -26.87 -10.37
C ASP A 377 8.41 -25.87 -10.68
N LEU A 378 8.37 -25.38 -11.93
CA LEU A 378 7.35 -24.47 -12.47
C LEU A 378 6.07 -25.16 -12.95
N ALA A 379 5.85 -26.44 -12.59
CA ALA A 379 4.67 -27.20 -12.98
C ALA A 379 4.40 -27.20 -14.50
N GLY A 380 5.47 -27.24 -15.30
CA GLY A 380 5.41 -27.25 -16.76
C GLY A 380 5.38 -25.87 -17.42
N VAL A 381 5.31 -24.77 -16.66
CA VAL A 381 5.33 -23.40 -17.20
C VAL A 381 6.76 -23.00 -17.58
N GLU A 382 6.96 -22.50 -18.80
CA GLU A 382 8.24 -21.93 -19.22
C GLU A 382 8.20 -20.40 -19.10
N LEU A 383 8.98 -19.84 -18.16
CA LEU A 383 9.03 -18.40 -17.97
C LEU A 383 10.06 -17.76 -18.91
N ARG A 384 9.62 -16.76 -19.69
CA ARG A 384 10.46 -15.96 -20.59
C ARG A 384 10.08 -14.48 -20.49
N TRP A 385 11.05 -13.59 -20.65
CA TRP A 385 10.80 -12.14 -20.66
C TRP A 385 9.78 -11.77 -21.75
N GLY A 386 8.71 -11.09 -21.35
CA GLY A 386 7.60 -10.67 -22.21
C GLY A 386 6.54 -11.74 -22.49
N ASP A 387 6.65 -12.97 -21.98
CA ASP A 387 5.65 -14.03 -22.18
C ASP A 387 4.52 -13.93 -21.15
N TYR A 388 3.52 -13.11 -21.46
CA TYR A 388 2.41 -12.80 -20.56
C TYR A 388 1.46 -13.97 -20.31
N GLU A 389 1.29 -14.89 -21.26
CA GLU A 389 0.46 -16.06 -21.05
C GLU A 389 1.10 -17.00 -20.01
N ALA A 390 2.42 -17.21 -20.10
CA ALA A 390 3.16 -17.94 -19.08
C ALA A 390 3.08 -17.26 -17.71
N TYR A 391 3.18 -15.93 -17.64
CA TYR A 391 3.06 -15.18 -16.38
C TYR A 391 1.66 -15.29 -15.77
N ILE A 392 0.59 -15.21 -16.57
CA ILE A 392 -0.79 -15.38 -16.08
C ILE A 392 -0.98 -16.77 -15.49
N GLN A 393 -0.45 -17.81 -16.15
CA GLN A 393 -0.49 -19.18 -15.62
C GLN A 393 0.35 -19.31 -14.34
N ALA A 394 1.50 -18.65 -14.26
CA ALA A 394 2.33 -18.62 -13.05
C ALA A 394 1.62 -17.91 -11.89
N VAL A 395 0.89 -16.81 -12.12
CA VAL A 395 0.06 -16.13 -11.11
C VAL A 395 -0.99 -17.08 -10.54
N ARG A 396 -1.69 -17.82 -11.40
CA ARG A 396 -2.62 -18.87 -10.95
C ARG A 396 -1.90 -19.90 -10.07
N ASN A 397 -0.73 -20.36 -10.48
CA ASN A 397 0.03 -21.36 -9.74
C ASN A 397 0.60 -20.81 -8.41
N ILE A 398 0.95 -19.53 -8.30
CA ILE A 398 1.31 -18.89 -7.01
C ILE A 398 0.16 -19.03 -6.00
N VAL A 399 -1.09 -18.90 -6.46
CA VAL A 399 -2.28 -19.01 -5.60
C VAL A 399 -2.64 -20.46 -5.30
N GLU A 400 -2.61 -21.34 -6.31
CA GLU A 400 -2.95 -22.76 -6.12
C GLU A 400 -1.84 -23.58 -5.44
N GLN A 401 -0.59 -23.11 -5.52
CA GLN A 401 0.59 -23.69 -4.89
C GLN A 401 0.81 -25.19 -5.21
N PRO A 402 0.82 -25.59 -6.51
CA PRO A 402 0.89 -26.99 -6.90
C PRO A 402 2.25 -27.63 -6.58
N THR A 403 3.33 -26.85 -6.58
CA THR A 403 4.70 -27.30 -6.30
C THR A 403 5.28 -26.60 -5.08
N ASP A 404 6.40 -27.14 -4.58
CA ASP A 404 7.19 -26.53 -3.51
C ASP A 404 7.75 -25.16 -3.87
N LEU A 405 8.07 -24.94 -5.15
CA LEU A 405 8.53 -23.65 -5.65
C LEU A 405 7.40 -22.63 -5.53
N TYR A 406 6.19 -22.94 -5.99
CA TYR A 406 5.06 -22.00 -5.89
C TYR A 406 4.64 -21.74 -4.43
N ARG A 407 4.77 -22.71 -3.52
CA ARG A 407 4.61 -22.48 -2.07
C ARG A 407 5.65 -21.48 -1.54
N ALA A 408 6.89 -21.58 -2.02
CA ALA A 408 7.95 -20.65 -1.65
C ALA A 408 7.71 -19.25 -2.25
N MET A 409 7.34 -19.17 -3.53
CA MET A 409 6.98 -17.93 -4.22
C MET A 409 5.78 -17.23 -3.57
N ALA A 410 4.80 -17.97 -3.04
CA ALA A 410 3.68 -17.41 -2.27
C ALA A 410 4.12 -16.75 -0.94
N ARG A 411 5.35 -17.02 -0.48
CA ARG A 411 5.98 -16.41 0.70
C ARG A 411 6.94 -15.26 0.37
N GLY A 412 7.02 -14.87 -0.90
CA GLY A 412 7.82 -13.72 -1.36
C GLY A 412 9.18 -14.13 -1.93
N VAL A 413 9.84 -13.18 -2.60
CA VAL A 413 11.09 -13.45 -3.33
C VAL A 413 12.23 -13.78 -2.39
N ALA A 414 12.27 -13.15 -1.20
CA ALA A 414 13.31 -13.40 -0.20
C ALA A 414 13.29 -14.88 0.26
N HIS A 415 12.10 -15.43 0.51
CA HIS A 415 11.94 -16.82 0.93
C HIS A 415 12.19 -17.80 -0.21
N ALA A 416 11.70 -17.49 -1.42
CA ALA A 416 11.96 -18.31 -2.60
C ALA A 416 13.47 -18.41 -2.90
N ALA A 417 14.17 -17.29 -2.87
CA ALA A 417 15.61 -17.23 -3.14
C ALA A 417 16.46 -17.88 -2.04
N GLU A 418 15.99 -17.90 -0.79
CA GLU A 418 16.65 -18.64 0.28
C GLU A 418 16.63 -20.16 0.02
N LYS A 419 15.52 -20.71 -0.50
CA LYS A 419 15.36 -22.14 -0.77
C LYS A 419 15.98 -22.58 -2.10
N TYR A 420 15.93 -21.73 -3.14
CA TYR A 420 16.29 -22.10 -4.51
C TYR A 420 17.52 -21.34 -5.06
N GLY A 421 18.11 -20.42 -4.29
CA GLY A 421 19.26 -19.60 -4.72
C GLY A 421 18.87 -18.28 -5.40
N GLY A 422 19.85 -17.53 -5.89
CA GLY A 422 19.61 -16.23 -6.54
C GLY A 422 19.36 -15.07 -5.58
N ARG A 423 19.85 -15.16 -4.33
CA ARG A 423 19.72 -14.09 -3.31
C ARG A 423 20.33 -12.76 -3.78
N GLU A 424 21.36 -12.83 -4.61
CA GLU A 424 22.07 -11.70 -5.18
C GLU A 424 21.19 -10.86 -6.13
N PHE A 425 20.14 -11.44 -6.71
CA PHE A 425 19.17 -10.78 -7.59
C PHE A 425 17.72 -10.88 -7.11
N ALA A 426 17.50 -11.28 -5.86
CA ALA A 426 16.20 -11.22 -5.19
C ALA A 426 15.96 -9.80 -4.64
N LEU A 427 15.25 -8.97 -5.39
CA LEU A 427 15.03 -7.55 -5.07
C LEU A 427 14.01 -7.35 -3.95
N ALA A 428 14.41 -7.68 -2.72
CA ALA A 428 13.63 -7.45 -1.51
C ALA A 428 14.47 -6.76 -0.43
N PHE A 429 13.79 -5.92 0.36
CA PHE A 429 14.36 -5.11 1.43
C PHE A 429 13.55 -5.33 2.70
N GLY A 430 14.19 -5.81 3.77
CA GLY A 430 13.47 -6.22 4.98
C GLY A 430 12.41 -7.30 4.72
N GLY A 431 12.61 -8.12 3.68
CA GLY A 431 11.68 -9.15 3.23
C GLY A 431 10.59 -8.68 2.25
N ASN A 432 10.44 -7.37 2.02
CA ASN A 432 9.41 -6.80 1.16
C ASN A 432 9.98 -6.42 -0.21
N GLU A 433 9.27 -6.73 -1.30
CA GLU A 433 9.78 -6.51 -2.66
C GLU A 433 10.01 -5.02 -3.01
N MET A 434 10.98 -4.77 -3.88
CA MET A 434 11.45 -3.44 -4.28
C MET A 434 10.35 -2.60 -4.97
N ALA A 435 10.41 -1.28 -4.78
CA ALA A 435 9.59 -0.32 -5.52
C ALA A 435 10.29 0.17 -6.80
N GLY A 436 9.52 0.72 -7.74
CA GLY A 436 9.98 1.01 -9.12
C GLY A 436 11.10 2.03 -9.30
N TYR A 437 11.74 2.56 -8.25
CA TYR A 437 12.75 3.60 -8.39
C TYR A 437 14.17 3.08 -8.11
N HIS A 438 14.99 2.98 -9.15
CA HIS A 438 16.44 2.77 -9.07
C HIS A 438 17.17 4.11 -9.25
N THR A 439 16.87 5.06 -8.37
CA THR A 439 17.26 6.47 -8.54
C THR A 439 18.56 6.84 -7.85
N GLY A 440 18.99 6.10 -6.83
CA GLY A 440 20.23 6.41 -6.10
C GLY A 440 20.26 5.76 -4.71
N PRO A 441 21.24 6.15 -3.87
CA PRO A 441 21.43 5.56 -2.54
C PRO A 441 20.26 5.83 -1.59
N ALA A 442 19.60 6.99 -1.68
CA ALA A 442 18.51 7.35 -0.76
C ALA A 442 17.28 6.47 -0.95
N ALA A 443 16.94 6.13 -2.20
CA ALA A 443 15.84 5.24 -2.54
C ALA A 443 16.03 3.84 -1.91
N HIS A 444 17.21 3.24 -2.10
CA HIS A 444 17.51 1.91 -1.57
C HIS A 444 17.61 1.90 -0.04
N LEU A 445 18.17 2.95 0.56
CA LEU A 445 18.22 3.09 2.02
C LEU A 445 16.80 3.24 2.60
N ASN A 446 15.93 3.98 1.92
CA ASN A 446 14.51 4.07 2.28
C ASN A 446 13.78 2.72 2.16
N TYR A 447 14.05 1.90 1.14
CA TYR A 447 13.45 0.56 1.06
C TYR A 447 13.96 -0.34 2.19
N ALA A 448 15.25 -0.24 2.53
CA ALA A 448 15.87 -0.99 3.60
C ALA A 448 15.30 -0.65 4.99
N PHE A 449 15.07 0.62 5.29
CA PHE A 449 14.81 1.07 6.66
C PHE A 449 13.48 1.80 6.91
N GLY A 450 12.82 2.29 5.86
CA GLY A 450 11.51 2.95 6.00
C GLY A 450 10.53 2.06 6.77
N ALA A 451 9.63 2.65 7.55
CA ALA A 451 8.82 1.89 8.49
C ALA A 451 8.01 0.76 7.82
N ARG A 452 7.64 0.91 6.54
CA ARG A 452 6.91 -0.08 5.74
C ARG A 452 7.74 -0.72 4.63
N HIS A 453 9.05 -0.41 4.54
CA HIS A 453 9.88 -0.76 3.38
C HIS A 453 9.25 -0.25 2.06
N SER A 454 8.74 0.98 2.07
CA SER A 454 7.98 1.58 0.97
C SER A 454 8.63 2.84 0.43
N HIS A 455 8.53 3.08 -0.89
CA HIS A 455 8.93 4.37 -1.49
C HIS A 455 8.14 5.57 -0.92
N LEU A 456 6.99 5.31 -0.28
CA LEU A 456 6.14 6.35 0.30
C LEU A 456 6.52 6.75 1.74
N ASP A 457 7.47 6.05 2.37
CA ASP A 457 7.87 6.30 3.77
C ASP A 457 8.61 7.62 3.92
N SER A 458 9.74 7.78 3.21
CA SER A 458 10.52 9.03 3.22
C SER A 458 10.77 9.60 1.82
N ALA A 459 10.21 9.00 0.76
CA ALA A 459 10.43 9.40 -0.63
C ALA A 459 11.90 9.61 -1.01
N GLY A 460 12.78 8.71 -0.57
CA GLY A 460 14.21 8.74 -0.90
C GLY A 460 14.50 8.91 -2.40
N TYR A 461 13.65 8.32 -3.27
CA TYR A 461 13.76 8.52 -4.72
C TYR A 461 13.68 10.00 -5.15
N SER A 462 12.88 10.81 -4.46
CA SER A 462 12.77 12.24 -4.75
C SER A 462 13.98 13.01 -4.23
N LEU A 463 14.63 12.53 -3.16
CA LEU A 463 15.87 13.12 -2.64
C LEU A 463 17.01 12.84 -3.62
N ASP A 464 17.14 11.61 -4.11
CA ASP A 464 18.12 11.25 -5.15
C ASP A 464 17.93 12.13 -6.39
N GLN A 465 16.71 12.22 -6.92
CA GLN A 465 16.41 13.07 -8.09
C GLN A 465 16.81 14.55 -7.90
N LYS A 466 16.69 15.11 -6.69
CA LYS A 466 17.09 16.49 -6.38
C LYS A 466 18.59 16.67 -6.16
N THR A 467 19.32 15.58 -5.93
CA THR A 467 20.73 15.58 -5.53
C THR A 467 21.64 14.93 -6.58
N ILE A 468 21.14 14.71 -7.80
CA ILE A 468 21.93 14.20 -8.93
C ILE A 468 23.17 15.09 -9.13
N GLY A 469 24.35 14.46 -9.17
CA GLY A 469 25.65 15.14 -9.25
C GLY A 469 26.18 15.70 -7.92
N LYS A 470 25.41 15.63 -6.83
CA LYS A 470 25.77 16.09 -5.48
C LYS A 470 25.20 15.16 -4.41
N THR A 471 25.59 13.89 -4.45
CA THR A 471 25.17 12.90 -3.44
C THR A 471 25.57 13.36 -2.04
N PRO A 472 24.63 13.40 -1.06
CA PRO A 472 24.95 13.74 0.33
C PRO A 472 26.00 12.79 0.93
N PRO A 473 26.74 13.20 1.97
CA PRO A 473 27.53 12.27 2.77
C PRO A 473 26.69 11.11 3.31
N ALA A 474 27.28 9.92 3.42
CA ALA A 474 26.57 8.70 3.80
C ALA A 474 25.91 8.82 5.18
N GLU A 475 26.58 9.53 6.09
CA GLU A 475 26.21 9.72 7.49
C GLU A 475 25.08 10.75 7.66
N GLU A 476 24.90 11.67 6.70
CA GLU A 476 23.82 12.67 6.70
C GLU A 476 22.53 12.16 6.06
N LEU A 477 22.63 11.16 5.19
CA LEU A 477 21.52 10.66 4.41
C LEU A 477 20.36 10.09 5.27
N PRO A 478 20.62 9.28 6.32
CA PRO A 478 19.57 8.80 7.22
C PRO A 478 18.75 9.91 7.86
N GLN A 479 19.41 10.98 8.32
CA GLN A 479 18.76 12.09 9.01
C GLN A 479 17.70 12.75 8.11
N LYS A 480 18.04 13.01 6.84
CA LYS A 480 17.11 13.58 5.85
C LYS A 480 15.88 12.68 5.62
N LEU A 481 16.08 11.36 5.58
CA LEU A 481 14.99 10.40 5.38
C LEU A 481 14.08 10.32 6.61
N VAL A 482 14.65 10.28 7.82
CA VAL A 482 13.90 10.24 9.08
C VAL A 482 13.11 11.53 9.31
N GLU A 483 13.64 12.70 8.95
CA GLU A 483 12.93 13.99 9.02
C GLU A 483 11.69 14.01 8.10
N GLU A 484 11.86 13.60 6.85
CA GLU A 484 10.75 13.51 5.89
C GLU A 484 9.71 12.46 6.32
N GLU A 485 10.15 11.31 6.83
CA GLU A 485 9.23 10.27 7.33
C GLU A 485 8.49 10.71 8.60
N SER A 486 9.13 11.50 9.46
CA SER A 486 8.51 12.06 10.67
C SER A 486 7.34 12.98 10.31
N TRP A 487 7.55 13.88 9.34
CA TRP A 487 6.46 14.72 8.83
C TRP A 487 5.34 13.89 8.20
N ARG A 488 5.68 12.83 7.47
CA ARG A 488 4.68 11.94 6.88
C ARG A 488 3.84 11.20 7.91
N GLN A 489 4.34 10.94 9.12
CA GLN A 489 3.50 10.37 10.18
C GLN A 489 2.36 11.31 10.58
N VAL A 490 2.53 12.63 10.48
CA VAL A 490 1.43 13.59 10.63
C VAL A 490 0.42 13.41 9.50
N LEU A 491 0.89 13.47 8.25
CA LEU A 491 0.01 13.36 7.06
C LEU A 491 -0.77 12.02 7.02
N THR A 492 -0.14 10.92 7.43
CA THR A 492 -0.79 9.60 7.48
C THR A 492 -1.67 9.41 8.71
N SER A 493 -1.48 10.18 9.78
CA SER A 493 -2.44 10.25 10.91
C SER A 493 -3.67 11.08 10.55
N LEU A 494 -3.50 12.09 9.69
CA LEU A 494 -4.61 12.80 9.06
C LEU A 494 -5.24 12.04 7.89
N VAL A 495 -4.57 10.96 7.43
CA VAL A 495 -4.89 10.14 6.25
C VAL A 495 -5.23 10.97 5.00
N VAL A 496 -4.43 12.02 4.80
CA VAL A 496 -4.40 12.81 3.57
C VAL A 496 -3.65 12.04 2.48
N CYS A 497 -4.11 12.12 1.24
CA CYS A 497 -3.41 11.52 0.11
C CYS A 497 -2.01 12.14 -0.04
N LEU A 498 -0.95 11.33 -0.04
CA LEU A 498 0.43 11.81 -0.16
C LEU A 498 0.74 12.50 -1.51
N PHE A 499 -0.14 12.40 -2.50
CA PHE A 499 -0.05 13.24 -3.70
C PHE A 499 -0.28 14.72 -3.37
N ALA A 500 -1.13 15.02 -2.39
CA ALA A 500 -1.46 16.37 -1.94
C ALA A 500 -0.53 16.88 -0.82
N ARG A 501 0.59 16.21 -0.52
CA ARG A 501 1.53 16.62 0.55
C ARG A 501 2.06 18.05 0.40
N GLU A 502 2.25 18.51 -0.84
CA GLU A 502 2.71 19.87 -1.13
C GLU A 502 1.61 20.93 -0.91
N VAL A 503 0.35 20.51 -0.84
CA VAL A 503 -0.79 21.36 -0.46
C VAL A 503 -0.94 21.36 1.06
N TYR A 504 -0.86 20.19 1.70
CA TYR A 504 -0.98 20.05 3.15
C TYR A 504 0.35 20.32 3.85
N LYS A 505 0.83 21.56 3.77
CA LYS A 505 1.99 22.05 4.54
C LYS A 505 1.61 22.32 6.01
N PRO A 506 2.58 22.44 6.94
CA PRO A 506 2.31 22.60 8.37
C PRO A 506 1.24 23.65 8.74
N ASP A 507 1.29 24.85 8.15
CA ASP A 507 0.32 25.92 8.46
C ASP A 507 -1.11 25.61 7.98
N ILE A 508 -1.23 24.99 6.80
CA ILE A 508 -2.52 24.54 6.24
C ILE A 508 -3.08 23.41 7.09
N VAL A 509 -2.23 22.47 7.51
CA VAL A 509 -2.60 21.38 8.42
C VAL A 509 -3.10 21.94 9.76
N SER A 510 -2.36 22.86 10.36
CA SER A 510 -2.74 23.51 11.63
C SER A 510 -4.10 24.22 11.52
N SER A 511 -4.32 24.95 10.42
CA SER A 511 -5.59 25.65 10.16
C SER A 511 -6.77 24.68 9.96
N ALA A 512 -6.56 23.59 9.21
CA ALA A 512 -7.57 22.56 8.99
C ALA A 512 -7.91 21.80 10.29
N LEU A 513 -6.90 21.49 11.10
CA LEU A 513 -7.06 20.88 12.43
C LEU A 513 -7.84 21.78 13.38
N ARG A 514 -7.56 23.09 13.40
CA ARG A 514 -8.31 24.06 14.21
C ARG A 514 -9.80 24.06 13.83
N ALA A 515 -10.12 24.05 12.53
CA ALA A 515 -11.49 23.96 12.06
C ALA A 515 -12.18 22.64 12.47
N ALA A 516 -11.41 21.56 12.60
CA ALA A 516 -11.86 20.26 13.12
C ALA A 516 -11.85 20.16 14.67
N GLY A 517 -11.47 21.23 15.38
CA GLY A 517 -11.46 21.30 16.85
C GLY A 517 -10.21 20.72 17.53
N PHE A 518 -9.07 20.75 16.85
CA PHE A 518 -7.74 20.43 17.39
C PHE A 518 -6.86 21.69 17.39
N GLU A 519 -6.24 21.99 18.52
CA GLU A 519 -5.35 23.15 18.68
C GLU A 519 -3.90 22.68 18.68
N LEU A 520 -3.32 22.54 17.49
CA LEU A 520 -1.92 22.14 17.29
C LEU A 520 -1.26 23.07 16.29
N GLY A 521 -0.16 23.70 16.70
CA GLY A 521 0.70 24.51 15.83
C GLY A 521 1.69 23.65 15.03
N PRO A 522 2.40 24.24 14.06
CA PRO A 522 3.45 23.56 13.29
C PRO A 522 4.49 22.81 14.15
N ASP A 523 4.95 23.42 15.25
CA ASP A 523 5.96 22.81 16.14
C ASP A 523 5.40 21.59 16.90
N ASP A 524 4.14 21.65 17.33
CA ASP A 524 3.46 20.52 17.96
C ASP A 524 3.32 19.35 16.99
N LEU A 525 3.00 19.63 15.73
CA LEU A 525 2.90 18.63 14.67
C LEU A 525 4.26 17.99 14.37
N ALA A 526 5.34 18.77 14.35
CA ALA A 526 6.69 18.23 14.14
C ALA A 526 7.10 17.27 15.27
N LYS A 527 6.85 17.66 16.53
CA LYS A 527 7.10 16.80 17.71
C LYS A 527 6.23 15.54 17.66
N LEU A 528 4.95 15.68 17.31
CA LEU A 528 4.01 14.56 17.19
C LEU A 528 4.45 13.57 16.12
N GLY A 529 4.85 14.05 14.94
CA GLY A 529 5.32 13.21 13.84
C GLY A 529 6.54 12.38 14.22
N ARG A 530 7.53 13.02 14.87
CA ARG A 530 8.72 12.33 15.39
C ARG A 530 8.36 11.27 16.45
N ARG A 531 7.46 11.61 17.38
CA ARG A 531 6.98 10.68 18.43
C ARG A 531 6.27 9.46 17.83
N ILE A 532 5.37 9.66 16.86
CA ILE A 532 4.67 8.56 16.18
C ILE A 532 5.68 7.67 15.46
N LEU A 533 6.66 8.25 14.76
CA LEU A 533 7.67 7.48 14.06
C LEU A 533 8.52 6.65 15.01
N ALA A 534 8.94 7.24 16.13
CA ALA A 534 9.70 6.53 17.15
C ALA A 534 8.92 5.35 17.77
N ASN A 535 7.66 5.56 18.13
CA ASN A 535 6.78 4.50 18.63
C ASN A 535 6.57 3.40 17.59
N LYS A 536 6.49 3.77 16.31
CA LYS A 536 6.34 2.84 15.20
C LYS A 536 7.55 1.94 15.05
N TYR A 537 8.76 2.52 15.10
CA TYR A 537 10.00 1.75 15.09
C TYR A 537 10.14 0.89 16.34
N ARG A 538 9.80 1.40 17.53
CA ARG A 538 9.79 0.63 18.77
C ARG A 538 8.92 -0.62 18.63
N LEU A 539 7.65 -0.47 18.23
CA LEU A 539 6.76 -1.61 18.04
C LEU A 539 7.27 -2.56 16.95
N LYS A 540 7.83 -2.02 15.86
CA LYS A 540 8.42 -2.82 14.77
C LYS A 540 9.60 -3.68 15.27
N LEU A 541 10.46 -3.14 16.14
CA LEU A 541 11.56 -3.87 16.79
C LEU A 541 11.04 -4.93 17.77
N GLU A 542 10.06 -4.58 18.61
CA GLU A 542 9.40 -5.53 19.54
C GLU A 542 8.73 -6.69 18.80
N LEU A 543 8.25 -6.47 17.58
CA LEU A 543 7.67 -7.49 16.71
C LEU A 543 8.72 -8.27 15.90
N GLY A 544 10.01 -8.03 16.10
CA GLY A 544 11.10 -8.86 15.59
C GLY A 544 11.87 -8.31 14.39
N PHE A 545 11.66 -7.05 14.00
CA PHE A 545 12.53 -6.41 13.00
C PHE A 545 13.94 -6.24 13.56
N LYS A 546 14.96 -6.62 12.79
CA LYS A 546 16.38 -6.53 13.15
C LYS A 546 17.11 -5.63 12.15
N PRO A 547 17.29 -4.33 12.44
CA PRO A 547 17.85 -3.38 11.48
C PRO A 547 19.31 -3.71 11.10
N GLU A 548 20.09 -4.32 12.00
CA GLU A 548 21.47 -4.74 11.77
C GLU A 548 21.56 -5.85 10.69
N GLY A 549 20.54 -6.71 10.64
CA GLY A 549 20.45 -7.84 9.71
C GLY A 549 19.96 -7.47 8.31
N VAL A 550 19.64 -6.20 8.05
CA VAL A 550 19.20 -5.75 6.72
C VAL A 550 20.38 -5.80 5.75
N SER A 551 20.20 -6.43 4.59
CA SER A 551 21.19 -6.52 3.52
C SER A 551 20.66 -5.93 2.22
N PHE A 552 21.55 -5.46 1.37
CA PHE A 552 21.23 -5.02 0.02
C PHE A 552 21.45 -6.16 -0.98
N PRO A 553 20.51 -6.42 -1.92
CA PRO A 553 20.74 -7.36 -3.02
C PRO A 553 21.90 -6.89 -3.90
N GLN A 554 22.85 -7.77 -4.24
CA GLN A 554 24.04 -7.42 -5.05
C GLN A 554 23.67 -6.69 -6.34
N ARG A 555 22.55 -7.05 -6.96
CA ARG A 555 21.99 -6.45 -8.17
C ARG A 555 22.01 -4.93 -8.18
N ILE A 556 21.74 -4.28 -7.04
CA ILE A 556 21.64 -2.82 -7.00
C ILE A 556 23.00 -2.11 -7.20
N PHE A 557 24.11 -2.82 -7.03
CA PHE A 557 25.47 -2.33 -7.25
C PHE A 557 25.99 -2.59 -8.67
N GLU A 558 25.36 -3.55 -9.38
CA GLU A 558 25.74 -3.93 -10.74
C GLU A 558 25.21 -2.94 -11.77
N THR A 559 23.93 -2.58 -11.62
CA THR A 559 23.21 -1.69 -12.54
C THR A 559 23.45 -0.23 -12.13
N PRO A 560 23.86 0.65 -13.05
CA PRO A 560 24.03 2.06 -12.75
C PRO A 560 22.72 2.77 -12.44
N THR A 561 22.79 3.71 -11.49
CA THR A 561 21.75 4.71 -11.21
C THR A 561 22.09 6.03 -11.91
N PRO A 562 21.23 7.06 -11.83
CA PRO A 562 21.56 8.45 -12.20
C PRO A 562 22.75 9.04 -11.42
N HIS A 563 23.15 8.42 -10.29
CA HIS A 563 24.34 8.78 -9.52
C HIS A 563 25.57 7.93 -9.90
N GLY A 564 25.49 7.15 -10.98
CA GLY A 564 26.49 6.14 -11.34
C GLY A 564 26.26 4.81 -10.64
N LYS A 565 27.29 3.95 -10.63
CA LYS A 565 27.26 2.71 -9.85
C LYS A 565 27.33 3.04 -8.36
N LEU A 566 26.47 2.40 -7.57
CA LEU A 566 26.48 2.59 -6.12
C LEU A 566 27.75 1.98 -5.54
N ASP A 567 28.38 2.70 -4.62
CA ASP A 567 29.54 2.22 -3.85
C ASP A 567 29.04 1.40 -2.65
N PRO A 568 29.38 0.09 -2.55
CA PRO A 568 29.02 -0.72 -1.39
C PRO A 568 29.52 -0.15 -0.07
N ALA A 569 30.72 0.45 -0.03
CA ALA A 569 31.26 1.04 1.19
C ALA A 569 30.47 2.27 1.63
N TYR A 570 30.01 3.10 0.69
CA TYR A 570 29.09 4.19 0.98
C TYR A 570 27.77 3.67 1.57
N MET A 571 27.16 2.65 0.96
CA MET A 571 25.88 2.10 1.41
C MET A 571 25.98 1.47 2.81
N GLU A 572 27.07 0.78 3.13
CA GLU A 572 27.28 0.21 4.47
C GLU A 572 27.51 1.28 5.54
N ARG A 573 28.20 2.40 5.23
CA ARG A 573 28.29 3.54 6.15
C ARG A 573 26.92 4.18 6.39
N ALA A 574 26.14 4.40 5.32
CA ALA A 574 24.79 4.96 5.43
C ALA A 574 23.85 4.03 6.21
N LYS A 575 23.95 2.72 6.00
CA LYS A 575 23.24 1.68 6.77
C LYS A 575 23.58 1.78 8.25
N THR A 576 24.86 1.81 8.59
CA THR A 576 25.34 1.88 9.99
C THR A 576 24.80 3.15 10.68
N ALA A 577 24.94 4.30 10.03
CA ALA A 577 24.39 5.57 10.53
C ALA A 577 22.86 5.53 10.69
N TYR A 578 22.14 4.86 9.79
CA TYR A 578 20.69 4.70 9.91
C TYR A 578 20.31 3.84 11.12
N VAL A 579 20.99 2.71 11.32
CA VAL A 579 20.75 1.82 12.48
C VAL A 579 20.94 2.59 13.78
N GLU A 580 22.05 3.31 13.93
CA GLU A 580 22.34 4.13 15.10
C GLU A 580 21.27 5.20 15.34
N LEU A 581 20.86 5.90 14.28
CA LEU A 581 19.82 6.93 14.34
C LEU A 581 18.46 6.35 14.77
N LEU A 582 18.09 5.19 14.23
CA LEU A 582 16.84 4.50 14.55
C LEU A 582 16.81 4.08 16.02
N LEU A 583 17.90 3.47 16.52
CA LEU A 583 17.99 3.04 17.92
C LEU A 583 17.93 4.24 18.88
N ARG A 584 18.62 5.34 18.54
CA ARG A 584 18.55 6.60 19.29
C ARG A 584 17.14 7.17 19.30
N LEU A 585 16.45 7.20 18.16
CA LEU A 585 15.08 7.69 18.05
C LEU A 585 14.13 6.92 18.96
N VAL A 586 14.29 5.59 19.05
CA VAL A 586 13.50 4.72 19.94
C VAL A 586 13.83 4.96 21.41
N GLU A 587 15.11 5.09 21.76
CA GLU A 587 15.57 5.36 23.13
C GLU A 587 15.06 6.73 23.64
N GLU A 588 15.11 7.76 22.80
CA GLU A 588 14.56 9.10 23.09
C GLU A 588 13.07 9.02 23.43
N ALA A 589 12.28 8.26 22.65
CA ALA A 589 10.85 8.11 22.90
C ALA A 589 10.52 7.38 24.20
N GLN A 590 11.37 6.45 24.64
CA GLN A 590 11.18 5.73 25.91
C GLN A 590 11.47 6.60 27.14
N LYS A 591 12.34 7.61 27.02
CA LYS A 591 12.71 8.50 28.13
C LYS A 591 11.71 9.65 28.36
N GLY A 592 10.70 9.79 27.49
CA GLY A 592 9.80 10.94 27.46
C GLY A 592 10.50 12.14 26.83
N TYR A 593 9.93 12.68 25.75
CA TYR A 593 10.48 13.86 25.06
C TYR A 593 10.47 15.13 25.90
#